data_AF-A0A2T2YNU0-F1
#
_entry.id   AF-A0A2T2YNU0-F1
#
_cell.length_a   1.000
_cell.length_b   1.000
_cell.length_c   1.000
_cell.angle_alpha   90.00
_cell.angle_beta   90.00
_cell.angle_gamma   90.00
#
_symmetry.space_group_name_H-M   'P 1'
#
loop_
_entity.id
_entity.type
_entity.pdbx_description
1 polymer ?
#
loop_
_entity_poly.entity_id
_entity_poly.type
_entity_poly.pdbx_seq_one_letter_code
_entity_poly.pdbx_strand_id
1 'polypeptide(L)'
;MAADEISVAVKTQAFETYLHTLFMQTGLDKAKLDFNLFRKALVGYYNIQHKPGSSIKPILTIIDFSKSSRQKRLWVIDLHQKKLLFNTYVAHGKGTGDEFARSFSNEPNSFKSSLGFYLTAQTYQGKHGLSLKLNGLDQNFNTNALVRAVVIHGADYVSADFIKRYGRLGRSLGCPALPMKETQPIVNKIKNNTCLYIYGPDKTYSSPFLTEASAIDSFATQIFALSAS
;
A
#
# COMPACT_ATOMS: atom_id res chain seq x y z
N MET A 1 30.13 -15.06 7.01
CA MET A 1 29.24 -16.22 6.80
C MET A 1 28.23 -15.84 5.74
N ALA A 2 28.05 -16.67 4.72
CA ALA A 2 27.07 -16.38 3.68
C ALA A 2 25.65 -16.42 4.30
N ALA A 3 24.70 -15.64 3.78
CA ALA A 3 23.32 -15.64 4.28
C ALA A 3 22.65 -17.04 4.20
N ASP A 4 23.18 -17.94 3.38
CA ASP A 4 22.75 -19.34 3.24
C ASP A 4 23.21 -20.25 4.40
N GLU A 5 24.19 -19.83 5.20
CA GLU A 5 24.67 -20.59 6.38
C GLU A 5 23.87 -20.26 7.65
N ILE A 6 23.00 -19.24 7.61
CA ILE A 6 22.18 -18.84 8.75
C ILE A 6 20.91 -19.68 8.77
N SER A 7 20.64 -20.32 9.91
CA SER A 7 19.47 -21.19 10.05
C SER A 7 18.16 -20.42 9.82
N VAL A 8 17.16 -21.11 9.25
CA VAL A 8 15.82 -20.55 9.02
C VAL A 8 15.23 -19.96 10.31
N ALA A 9 15.44 -20.62 11.45
CA ALA A 9 14.96 -20.14 12.75
C ALA A 9 15.55 -18.77 13.12
N VAL A 10 16.85 -18.55 12.86
CA VAL A 10 17.52 -17.27 13.15
C VAL A 10 17.01 -16.17 12.22
N LYS A 11 16.89 -16.46 10.90
CA LYS A 11 16.34 -15.50 9.92
C LYS A 11 14.91 -15.08 10.29
N THR A 12 14.06 -16.05 10.62
CA THR A 12 12.67 -15.81 11.05
C THR A 12 12.64 -14.94 12.31
N GLN A 13 13.39 -15.29 13.35
CA GLN A 13 13.42 -14.52 14.59
C GLN A 13 13.90 -13.08 14.37
N ALA A 14 14.90 -12.87 13.52
CA ALA A 14 15.38 -11.54 13.16
C ALA A 14 14.29 -10.73 12.42
N PHE A 15 13.57 -11.37 11.49
CA PHE A 15 12.48 -10.72 10.76
C PHE A 15 11.31 -10.35 11.67
N GLU A 16 10.89 -11.24 12.58
CA GLU A 16 9.85 -10.94 13.58
C GLU A 16 10.24 -9.76 14.46
N THR A 17 11.48 -9.76 14.95
CA THR A 17 12.00 -8.68 15.80
C THR A 17 12.00 -7.36 15.03
N TYR A 18 12.43 -7.38 13.76
CA TYR A 18 12.42 -6.20 12.89
C TYR A 18 11.00 -5.68 12.63
N LEU A 19 10.06 -6.57 12.29
CA LEU A 19 8.64 -6.26 12.08
C LEU A 19 8.04 -5.53 13.29
N HIS A 20 8.17 -6.13 14.49
CA HIS A 20 7.64 -5.55 15.72
C HIS A 20 8.31 -4.22 16.06
N THR A 21 9.64 -4.14 15.95
CA THR A 21 10.38 -2.91 16.23
C THR A 21 9.97 -1.78 15.29
N LEU A 22 9.90 -2.05 13.99
CA LEU A 22 9.53 -1.05 13.00
C LEU A 22 8.09 -0.57 13.21
N PHE A 23 7.15 -1.49 13.50
CA PHE A 23 5.76 -1.15 13.77
C PHE A 23 5.60 -0.21 14.98
N MET A 24 6.31 -0.50 16.07
CA MET A 24 6.26 0.33 17.29
C MET A 24 7.02 1.65 17.11
N GLN A 25 8.21 1.63 16.52
CA GLN A 25 9.06 2.83 16.33
C GLN A 25 8.40 3.87 15.41
N THR A 26 7.68 3.40 14.39
CA THR A 26 6.94 4.28 13.48
C THR A 26 5.64 4.84 14.09
N GLY A 27 5.18 4.29 15.22
CA GLY A 27 3.92 4.66 15.87
C GLY A 27 2.67 4.18 15.11
N LEU A 28 2.78 3.09 14.34
CA LEU A 28 1.67 2.56 13.54
C LEU A 28 0.53 1.98 14.41
N ASP A 29 0.87 1.51 15.60
CA ASP A 29 -0.07 1.13 16.66
C ASP A 29 -0.98 2.31 17.05
N LYS A 30 -0.37 3.47 17.33
CA LYS A 30 -1.09 4.71 17.67
C LYS A 30 -1.89 5.24 16.48
N ALA A 31 -1.38 5.03 15.27
CA ALA A 31 -2.08 5.34 14.02
C ALA A 31 -3.15 4.31 13.64
N LYS A 32 -3.44 3.33 14.52
CA LYS A 32 -4.51 2.32 14.38
C LYS A 32 -4.41 1.47 13.11
N LEU A 33 -3.19 1.24 12.63
CA LEU A 33 -2.93 0.23 11.61
C LEU A 33 -2.93 -1.14 12.29
N ASP A 34 -3.57 -2.13 11.67
CA ASP A 34 -3.52 -3.51 12.16
C ASP A 34 -2.13 -4.13 11.92
N PHE A 35 -1.59 -4.82 12.92
CA PHE A 35 -0.24 -5.39 12.84
C PHE A 35 -0.14 -6.48 11.76
N ASN A 36 -1.15 -7.33 11.60
CA ASN A 36 -1.13 -8.38 10.58
C ASN A 36 -1.25 -7.78 9.17
N LEU A 37 -1.98 -6.69 9.00
CA LEU A 37 -2.01 -5.94 7.76
C LEU A 37 -0.65 -5.31 7.45
N PHE A 38 0.00 -4.69 8.43
CA PHE A 38 1.37 -4.18 8.27
C PHE A 38 2.36 -5.28 7.86
N ARG A 39 2.31 -6.43 8.54
CA ARG A 39 3.11 -7.62 8.22
C ARG A 39 2.93 -8.05 6.77
N LYS A 40 1.68 -8.23 6.31
CA LYS A 40 1.37 -8.57 4.91
C LYS A 40 1.97 -7.58 3.93
N ALA A 41 1.82 -6.28 4.19
CA ALA A 41 2.37 -5.23 3.34
C ALA A 41 3.90 -5.27 3.28
N LEU A 42 4.57 -5.51 4.41
CA LEU A 42 6.03 -5.58 4.49
C LEU A 42 6.60 -6.85 3.85
N VAL A 43 5.92 -7.99 4.02
CA VAL A 43 6.24 -9.25 3.31
C VAL A 43 6.18 -9.01 1.79
N GLY A 44 5.10 -8.39 1.30
CA GLY A 44 4.99 -8.06 -0.12
C GLY A 44 6.05 -7.08 -0.61
N TYR A 45 6.39 -6.07 0.19
CA TYR A 45 7.49 -5.16 -0.12
C TYR A 45 8.81 -5.92 -0.37
N TYR A 46 9.22 -6.80 0.54
CA TYR A 46 10.48 -7.55 0.39
C TYR A 46 10.45 -8.55 -0.77
N ASN A 47 9.31 -9.19 -1.03
CA ASN A 47 9.13 -10.06 -2.18
C ASN A 47 9.21 -9.30 -3.51
N ILE A 48 8.65 -8.09 -3.58
CA ILE A 48 8.73 -7.23 -4.78
C ILE A 48 10.16 -6.71 -4.96
N GLN A 49 10.83 -6.32 -3.88
CA GLN A 49 12.20 -5.81 -3.91
C GLN A 49 13.20 -6.85 -4.42
N HIS A 50 13.00 -8.12 -4.06
CA HIS A 50 13.91 -9.21 -4.44
C HIS A 50 13.77 -9.67 -5.90
N LYS A 51 12.73 -9.22 -6.61
CA LYS A 51 12.55 -9.62 -8.01
C LYS A 51 13.72 -9.11 -8.87
N PRO A 52 14.26 -9.94 -9.79
CA PRO A 52 15.29 -9.49 -10.71
C PRO A 52 14.89 -8.22 -11.46
N GLY A 53 15.79 -7.23 -11.48
CA GLY A 53 15.55 -5.93 -12.12
C GLY A 53 14.62 -4.98 -11.36
N SER A 54 14.13 -5.37 -10.17
CA SER A 54 13.32 -4.51 -9.31
C SER A 54 14.19 -3.46 -8.63
N SER A 55 13.82 -2.19 -8.77
CA SER A 55 14.42 -1.07 -8.04
C SER A 55 13.30 -0.25 -7.42
N ILE A 56 12.85 -0.71 -6.25
CA ILE A 56 11.83 -0.02 -5.47
C ILE A 56 12.48 0.81 -4.36
N LYS A 57 11.92 1.99 -4.11
CA LYS A 57 12.36 2.87 -3.03
C LYS A 57 11.85 2.34 -1.69
N PRO A 58 12.53 2.66 -0.57
CA PRO A 58 12.13 2.24 0.78
C PRO A 58 10.93 3.02 1.33
N ILE A 59 9.90 3.21 0.51
CA ILE A 59 8.63 3.82 0.88
C ILE A 59 7.53 2.80 0.65
N LEU A 60 6.73 2.55 1.70
CA LEU A 60 5.60 1.65 1.68
C LEU A 60 4.31 2.42 1.95
N THR A 61 3.34 2.30 1.04
CA THR A 61 1.99 2.83 1.22
C THR A 61 1.01 1.70 1.47
N ILE A 62 0.16 1.84 2.49
CA ILE A 62 -0.85 0.85 2.86
C ILE A 62 -2.22 1.53 2.85
N ILE A 63 -3.20 0.90 2.21
CA ILE A 63 -4.61 1.30 2.23
C ILE A 63 -5.43 0.15 2.80
N ASP A 64 -6.25 0.45 3.82
CA ASP A 64 -7.15 -0.51 4.44
C ASP A 64 -8.62 -0.18 4.11
N PHE A 65 -9.15 -0.78 3.06
CA PHE A 65 -10.55 -0.62 2.68
C PHE A 65 -11.52 -1.45 3.52
N SER A 66 -11.05 -2.31 4.44
CA SER A 66 -11.94 -2.94 5.43
C SER A 66 -12.48 -1.93 6.45
N LYS A 67 -11.74 -0.83 6.68
CA LYS A 67 -12.16 0.28 7.54
C LYS A 67 -13.18 1.19 6.87
N SER A 68 -14.05 1.80 7.68
CA SER A 68 -14.98 2.86 7.27
C SER A 68 -14.26 3.98 6.52
N SER A 69 -14.88 4.49 5.46
CA SER A 69 -14.40 5.70 4.76
C SER A 69 -14.36 6.94 5.64
N ARG A 70 -15.05 6.93 6.79
CA ARG A 70 -15.02 8.05 7.76
C ARG A 70 -13.73 8.11 8.57
N GLN A 71 -12.85 7.12 8.42
CA GLN A 71 -11.61 7.00 9.17
C GLN A 71 -10.40 7.23 8.26
N LYS A 72 -9.32 7.70 8.87
CA LYS A 72 -8.01 7.67 8.23
C LYS A 72 -7.60 6.21 8.04
N ARG A 73 -7.38 5.82 6.80
CA ARG A 73 -7.16 4.42 6.38
C ARG A 73 -6.11 4.27 5.29
N LEU A 74 -5.25 5.28 5.17
CA LEU A 74 -4.04 5.26 4.37
C LEU A 74 -2.85 5.62 5.26
N TRP A 75 -1.77 4.86 5.12
CA TRP A 75 -0.49 5.11 5.77
C TRP A 75 0.63 5.15 4.74
N VAL A 76 1.56 6.09 4.88
CA VAL A 76 2.81 6.13 4.09
C VAL A 76 3.97 6.07 5.06
N ILE A 77 4.85 5.09 4.87
CA ILE A 77 5.92 4.76 5.80
C ILE A 77 7.24 4.87 5.05
N ASP A 78 8.20 5.60 5.63
CA ASP A 78 9.60 5.57 5.23
C ASP A 78 10.29 4.44 5.98
N LEU A 79 10.61 3.36 5.28
CA LEU A 79 11.22 2.15 5.85
C LEU A 79 12.70 2.37 6.20
N HIS A 80 13.38 3.27 5.47
CA HIS A 80 14.77 3.60 5.73
C HIS A 80 14.89 4.50 6.97
N GLN A 81 14.09 5.57 7.03
CA GLN A 81 14.06 6.48 8.19
C GLN A 81 13.24 5.94 9.37
N LYS A 82 12.55 4.81 9.19
CA LYS A 82 11.64 4.19 10.19
C LYS A 82 10.60 5.17 10.71
N LYS A 83 9.97 5.90 9.80
CA LYS A 83 9.05 7.01 10.12
C LYS A 83 7.70 6.87 9.42
N LEU A 84 6.62 7.08 10.16
CA LEU A 84 5.30 7.34 9.59
C LEU A 84 5.28 8.75 8.98
N LEU A 85 5.17 8.84 7.66
CA LEU A 85 5.12 10.11 6.93
C LEU A 85 3.71 10.69 6.87
N PHE A 86 2.71 9.84 6.64
CA PHE A 86 1.31 10.27 6.52
C PHE A 86 0.36 9.23 7.11
N ASN A 87 -0.70 9.69 7.80
CA ASN A 87 -1.90 8.92 8.10
C ASN A 87 -3.13 9.77 7.79
N THR A 88 -3.90 9.37 6.76
CA THR A 88 -4.94 10.21 6.16
C THR A 88 -6.13 9.45 5.59
N TYR A 89 -7.14 10.20 5.13
CA TYR A 89 -8.32 9.71 4.45
C TYR A 89 -8.00 9.22 3.03
N VAL A 90 -8.74 8.23 2.56
CA VAL A 90 -8.73 7.82 1.16
C VAL A 90 -10.10 7.26 0.76
N ALA A 91 -10.64 7.74 -0.36
CA ALA A 91 -11.89 7.26 -0.93
C ALA A 91 -11.65 6.09 -1.90
N HIS A 92 -12.63 5.20 -1.99
CA HIS A 92 -12.68 4.08 -2.94
C HIS A 92 -13.66 4.39 -4.09
N GLY A 93 -13.66 3.54 -5.12
CA GLY A 93 -14.60 3.61 -6.25
C GLY A 93 -16.06 3.36 -5.87
N LYS A 94 -17.01 4.05 -6.51
CA LYS A 94 -18.44 3.99 -6.17
C LYS A 94 -19.05 2.59 -6.28
N GLY A 95 -18.55 1.76 -7.19
CA GLY A 95 -18.99 0.37 -7.36
C GLY A 95 -18.53 -0.55 -6.24
N THR A 96 -17.60 -0.10 -5.39
CA THR A 96 -17.03 -0.91 -4.31
C THR A 96 -17.87 -0.92 -3.05
N GLY A 97 -18.68 0.11 -2.82
CA GLY A 97 -19.58 0.22 -1.67
C GLY A 97 -19.91 1.67 -1.32
N ASP A 98 -20.68 1.84 -0.24
CA ASP A 98 -21.01 3.15 0.34
C ASP A 98 -19.95 3.61 1.33
N GLU A 99 -20.23 3.51 2.64
CA GLU A 99 -19.25 3.86 3.66
C GLU A 99 -18.12 2.83 3.70
N PHE A 100 -18.49 1.55 3.63
CA PHE A 100 -17.62 0.39 3.68
C PHE A 100 -17.41 -0.19 2.29
N ALA A 101 -16.17 -0.52 1.96
CA ALA A 101 -15.85 -1.26 0.74
C ALA A 101 -16.20 -2.74 0.93
N ARG A 102 -16.98 -3.30 0.01
CA ARG A 102 -17.50 -4.67 0.10
C ARG A 102 -17.20 -5.52 -1.13
N SER A 103 -17.00 -4.90 -2.29
CA SER A 103 -16.75 -5.61 -3.53
C SER A 103 -15.66 -4.93 -4.35
N PHE A 104 -14.75 -5.72 -4.90
CA PHE A 104 -13.62 -5.25 -5.67
C PHE A 104 -13.68 -5.87 -7.07
N SER A 105 -12.95 -5.30 -8.02
CA SER A 105 -12.91 -5.85 -9.36
C SER A 105 -11.70 -5.36 -10.13
N ASN A 106 -11.15 -6.23 -10.96
CA ASN A 106 -10.14 -5.89 -11.96
C ASN A 106 -10.76 -5.48 -13.31
N GLU A 107 -12.09 -5.52 -13.44
CA GLU A 107 -12.78 -5.33 -14.72
C GLU A 107 -12.93 -3.85 -15.09
N PRO A 108 -12.72 -3.50 -16.38
CA PRO A 108 -13.07 -2.19 -16.92
C PRO A 108 -14.53 -1.82 -16.64
N ASN A 109 -14.80 -0.52 -16.49
CA ASN A 109 -16.14 0.05 -16.28
C ASN A 109 -16.92 -0.45 -15.04
N SER A 110 -16.33 -1.30 -14.20
CA SER A 110 -16.95 -1.77 -12.95
C SER A 110 -17.14 -0.67 -11.89
N PHE A 111 -16.41 0.44 -12.03
CA PHE A 111 -16.29 1.52 -11.05
C PHE A 111 -15.85 1.07 -9.64
N LYS A 112 -15.29 -0.14 -9.55
CA LYS A 112 -14.77 -0.74 -8.33
C LYS A 112 -13.27 -0.47 -8.22
N SER A 113 -12.81 -0.31 -6.99
CA SER A 113 -11.39 -0.38 -6.67
C SER A 113 -10.91 -1.82 -6.81
N SER A 114 -9.61 -1.97 -6.97
CA SER A 114 -8.93 -3.26 -7.07
C SER A 114 -8.04 -3.46 -5.85
N LEU A 115 -7.86 -4.71 -5.44
CA LEU A 115 -7.02 -5.07 -4.29
C LEU A 115 -5.61 -5.42 -4.75
N GLY A 116 -4.71 -5.45 -3.77
CA GLY A 116 -3.38 -6.03 -3.91
C GLY A 116 -2.25 -5.04 -4.03
N PHE A 117 -1.12 -5.55 -4.50
CA PHE A 117 0.13 -4.81 -4.65
C PHE A 117 0.20 -4.07 -5.97
N TYR A 118 0.74 -2.85 -5.89
CA TYR A 118 1.00 -1.96 -7.01
C TYR A 118 2.42 -1.41 -6.91
N LEU A 119 3.01 -1.13 -8.07
CA LEU A 119 4.12 -0.18 -8.18
C LEU A 119 3.59 1.17 -8.63
N THR A 120 3.97 2.21 -7.92
CA THR A 120 3.72 3.59 -8.35
C THR A 120 4.65 3.95 -9.50
N ALA A 121 4.15 4.73 -10.46
CA ALA A 121 4.90 5.10 -11.65
C ALA A 121 5.05 6.64 -11.73
N GLN A 122 5.11 7.17 -12.95
CA GLN A 122 5.20 8.60 -13.21
C GLN A 122 3.88 9.34 -12.93
N THR A 123 4.00 10.63 -12.67
CA THR A 123 2.86 11.53 -12.51
C THR A 123 2.45 12.17 -13.83
N TYR A 124 1.22 12.65 -13.93
CA TYR A 124 0.74 13.53 -14.99
C TYR A 124 -0.30 14.51 -14.43
N GLN A 125 -0.64 15.54 -15.20
CA GLN A 125 -1.75 16.44 -14.88
C GLN A 125 -3.01 15.94 -15.58
N GLY A 126 -4.01 15.55 -14.80
CA GLY A 126 -5.32 15.12 -15.29
C GLY A 126 -6.42 16.11 -14.93
N LYS A 127 -7.68 15.72 -15.19
CA LYS A 127 -8.86 16.55 -14.85
C LYS A 127 -8.99 16.89 -13.36
N HIS A 128 -8.38 16.08 -12.49
CA HIS A 128 -8.37 16.26 -11.04
C HIS A 128 -7.03 16.82 -10.53
N GLY A 129 -6.25 17.43 -11.42
CA GLY A 129 -4.88 17.88 -11.14
C GLY A 129 -3.87 16.74 -11.10
N LEU A 130 -2.91 16.84 -10.17
CA LEU A 130 -1.81 15.89 -10.05
C LEU A 130 -2.34 14.47 -9.86
N SER A 131 -1.97 13.60 -10.80
CA SER A 131 -2.37 12.20 -10.84
C SER A 131 -1.14 11.29 -10.90
N LEU A 132 -1.11 10.25 -10.08
CA LEU A 132 -0.04 9.26 -10.00
C LEU A 132 -0.49 7.94 -10.59
N LYS A 133 0.19 7.48 -11.64
CA LYS A 133 -0.10 6.19 -12.28
C LYS A 133 0.26 5.01 -11.38
N LEU A 134 -0.55 3.96 -11.45
CA LEU A 134 -0.37 2.72 -10.70
C LEU A 134 -0.26 1.52 -11.66
N ASN A 135 0.76 0.70 -11.44
CA ASN A 135 0.96 -0.56 -12.13
C ASN A 135 0.56 -1.70 -11.19
N GLY A 136 -0.53 -2.40 -11.49
CA GLY A 136 -0.95 -3.55 -10.68
C GLY A 136 -0.05 -4.76 -10.90
N LEU A 137 0.27 -5.46 -9.81
CA LEU A 137 1.16 -6.63 -9.82
C LEU A 137 0.45 -7.96 -9.58
N ASP A 138 -0.74 -7.94 -8.99
CA ASP A 138 -1.48 -9.14 -8.61
C ASP A 138 -2.38 -9.61 -9.75
N GLN A 139 -2.04 -10.77 -10.30
CA GLN A 139 -2.77 -11.42 -11.38
C GLN A 139 -4.25 -11.58 -11.00
N ASN A 140 -5.14 -11.26 -11.95
CA ASN A 140 -6.60 -11.29 -11.81
C ASN A 140 -7.20 -10.26 -10.82
N PHE A 141 -6.40 -9.61 -9.97
CA PHE A 141 -6.91 -8.64 -8.99
C PHE A 141 -6.73 -7.19 -9.42
N ASN A 142 -5.59 -6.83 -10.00
CA ASN A 142 -5.30 -5.44 -10.35
C ASN A 142 -4.47 -5.22 -11.63
N THR A 143 -4.19 -6.27 -12.40
CA THR A 143 -3.39 -6.17 -13.65
C THR A 143 -3.93 -5.15 -14.66
N ASN A 144 -5.24 -4.88 -14.67
CA ASN A 144 -5.85 -3.92 -15.58
C ASN A 144 -5.77 -2.46 -15.08
N ALA A 145 -5.09 -2.17 -13.96
CA ALA A 145 -5.05 -0.84 -13.36
C ALA A 145 -4.65 0.26 -14.34
N LEU A 146 -3.60 0.04 -15.14
CA LEU A 146 -3.16 1.00 -16.16
C LEU A 146 -4.21 1.23 -17.25
N VAL A 147 -4.73 0.16 -17.85
CA VAL A 147 -5.74 0.23 -18.93
C VAL A 147 -7.05 0.87 -18.43
N ARG A 148 -7.36 0.68 -17.14
CA ARG A 148 -8.53 1.28 -16.47
C ARG A 148 -8.28 2.71 -15.99
N ALA A 149 -7.10 3.28 -16.27
CA ALA A 149 -6.69 4.59 -15.77
C ALA A 149 -6.85 4.74 -14.24
N VAL A 150 -6.59 3.66 -13.49
CA VAL A 150 -6.58 3.68 -12.03
C VAL A 150 -5.32 4.41 -11.57
N VAL A 151 -5.51 5.54 -10.89
CA VAL A 151 -4.47 6.45 -10.44
C VAL A 151 -4.74 6.90 -9.01
N ILE A 152 -3.72 7.41 -8.31
CA ILE A 152 -3.96 8.22 -7.11
C ILE A 152 -4.15 9.67 -7.54
N HIS A 153 -5.21 10.32 -7.08
CA HIS A 153 -5.48 11.74 -7.34
C HIS A 153 -6.14 12.42 -6.15
N GLY A 154 -6.21 13.75 -6.17
CA GLY A 154 -6.93 14.53 -5.16
C GLY A 154 -8.42 14.66 -5.48
N ALA A 155 -9.27 14.82 -4.46
CA ALA A 155 -10.67 15.20 -4.64
C ALA A 155 -11.23 15.96 -3.43
N ASP A 156 -12.04 16.99 -3.69
CA ASP A 156 -12.67 17.83 -2.65
C ASP A 156 -13.65 17.04 -1.75
N TYR A 157 -14.23 15.98 -2.29
CA TYR A 157 -15.12 15.07 -1.55
C TYR A 157 -14.38 14.16 -0.56
N VAL A 158 -13.05 14.28 -0.46
CA VAL A 158 -12.23 13.55 0.50
C VAL A 158 -11.85 14.49 1.64
N SER A 159 -12.83 14.79 2.51
CA SER A 159 -12.66 15.73 3.62
C SER A 159 -13.58 15.40 4.81
N ALA A 160 -13.20 15.89 5.99
CA ALA A 160 -14.02 15.78 7.20
C ALA A 160 -15.35 16.52 7.06
N ASP A 161 -15.37 17.67 6.36
CA ASP A 161 -16.60 18.42 6.08
C ASP A 161 -17.57 17.62 5.20
N PHE A 162 -17.05 16.91 4.20
CA PHE A 162 -17.86 16.01 3.38
C PHE A 162 -18.45 14.87 4.22
N ILE A 163 -17.66 14.27 5.13
CA ILE A 163 -18.18 13.27 6.08
C ILE A 163 -19.29 13.87 6.97
N LYS A 164 -19.09 15.08 7.51
CA LYS A 164 -20.08 15.76 8.36
C LYS A 164 -21.41 16.00 7.63
N ARG A 165 -21.35 16.33 6.33
CA ARG A 165 -22.53 16.62 5.52
C ARG A 165 -23.23 15.37 4.97
N TYR A 166 -22.47 14.34 4.58
CA TYR A 166 -22.99 13.19 3.82
C TYR A 166 -22.85 11.85 4.55
N GLY A 167 -22.33 11.84 5.78
CA GLY A 167 -22.14 10.64 6.60
C GLY A 167 -20.96 9.75 6.21
N ARG A 168 -20.30 10.00 5.07
CA ARG A 168 -19.13 9.26 4.56
C ARG A 168 -18.35 10.12 3.57
N LEU A 169 -17.16 9.70 3.15
CA LEU A 169 -16.46 10.35 2.03
C LEU A 169 -17.24 10.20 0.71
N GLY A 170 -16.94 11.06 -0.26
CA GLY A 170 -17.31 10.81 -1.64
C GLY A 170 -16.58 9.59 -2.21
N ARG A 171 -16.87 9.27 -3.47
CA ARG A 171 -16.38 8.05 -4.12
C ARG A 171 -15.94 8.35 -5.54
N SER A 172 -14.86 7.71 -5.97
CA SER A 172 -14.31 7.83 -7.31
C SER A 172 -14.97 6.84 -8.27
N LEU A 173 -14.38 6.64 -9.45
CA LEU A 173 -14.73 5.58 -10.39
C LEU A 173 -13.78 4.37 -10.34
N GLY A 174 -13.06 4.18 -9.22
CA GLY A 174 -12.16 3.05 -8.99
C GLY A 174 -10.79 3.47 -8.45
N CYS A 175 -10.41 4.73 -8.65
CA CYS A 175 -9.17 5.33 -8.16
C CYS A 175 -9.17 5.52 -6.63
N PRO A 176 -8.05 5.27 -5.93
CA PRO A 176 -7.85 5.82 -4.60
C PRO A 176 -7.78 7.36 -4.68
N ALA A 177 -8.70 8.06 -4.02
CA ALA A 177 -8.72 9.52 -4.01
C ALA A 177 -8.35 10.08 -2.63
N LEU A 178 -7.49 11.09 -2.61
CA LEU A 178 -6.91 11.71 -1.40
C LEU A 178 -7.49 13.10 -1.13
N PRO A 179 -7.33 13.64 0.09
CA PRO A 179 -7.57 15.05 0.34
C PRO A 179 -6.71 15.92 -0.58
N MET A 180 -7.31 16.95 -1.18
CA MET A 180 -6.62 17.84 -2.13
C MET A 180 -5.32 18.42 -1.55
N LYS A 181 -5.37 18.92 -0.31
CA LYS A 181 -4.22 19.54 0.37
C LYS A 181 -3.05 18.57 0.60
N GLU A 182 -3.33 17.28 0.69
CA GLU A 182 -2.32 16.24 0.99
C GLU A 182 -1.84 15.51 -0.27
N THR A 183 -2.51 15.68 -1.41
CA THR A 183 -2.20 14.93 -2.64
C THR A 183 -0.79 15.22 -3.14
N GLN A 184 -0.42 16.49 -3.30
CA GLN A 184 0.92 16.87 -3.77
C GLN A 184 2.06 16.37 -2.85
N PRO A 185 2.03 16.58 -1.52
CA PRO A 185 3.09 16.10 -0.65
C PRO A 185 3.15 14.56 -0.58
N ILE A 186 2.01 13.86 -0.58
CA ILE A 186 1.99 12.39 -0.60
C ILE A 186 2.56 11.87 -1.93
N VAL A 187 2.03 12.31 -3.07
CA VAL A 187 2.47 11.87 -4.40
C VAL A 187 3.96 12.12 -4.61
N ASN A 188 4.50 13.24 -4.13
CA ASN A 188 5.93 13.50 -4.22
C ASN A 188 6.80 12.49 -3.47
N LYS A 189 6.31 11.94 -2.35
CA LYS A 189 7.00 10.89 -1.60
C LYS A 189 6.84 9.52 -2.25
N ILE A 190 5.68 9.24 -2.83
CA ILE A 190 5.34 7.90 -3.32
C ILE A 190 5.48 7.74 -4.84
N LYS A 191 5.93 8.75 -5.61
CA LYS A 191 6.11 8.59 -7.06
C LYS A 191 7.38 7.81 -7.41
N ASN A 192 7.36 7.19 -8.59
CA ASN A 192 8.47 6.46 -9.20
C ASN A 192 8.98 5.30 -8.33
N ASN A 193 8.37 4.12 -8.54
CA ASN A 193 8.76 2.82 -7.98
C ASN A 193 8.70 2.74 -6.45
N THR A 194 7.55 3.05 -5.86
CA THR A 194 7.28 2.71 -4.46
C THR A 194 6.22 1.61 -4.39
N CYS A 195 6.24 0.84 -3.30
CA CYS A 195 5.24 -0.21 -3.08
C CYS A 195 3.97 0.39 -2.49
N LEU A 196 2.83 0.09 -3.10
CA LEU A 196 1.50 0.35 -2.56
C LEU A 196 0.76 -0.97 -2.38
N TYR A 197 0.21 -1.19 -1.19
CA TYR A 197 -0.65 -2.33 -0.89
C TYR A 197 -2.08 -1.86 -0.54
N ILE A 198 -3.06 -2.34 -1.30
CA ILE A 198 -4.49 -2.07 -1.06
C ILE A 198 -5.14 -3.35 -0.53
N TYR A 199 -5.54 -3.31 0.74
CA TYR A 199 -6.26 -4.40 1.40
C TYR A 199 -7.77 -4.11 1.48
N GLY A 200 -8.57 -5.18 1.49
CA GLY A 200 -10.01 -5.13 1.70
C GLY A 200 -10.57 -6.51 2.05
N PRO A 201 -11.86 -6.58 2.49
CA PRO A 201 -12.46 -7.81 2.99
C PRO A 201 -12.94 -8.74 1.86
N ASP A 202 -12.01 -9.18 1.01
CA ASP A 202 -12.26 -10.16 -0.05
C ASP A 202 -11.57 -11.48 0.28
N LYS A 203 -12.36 -12.53 0.55
CA LYS A 203 -11.85 -13.86 0.91
C LYS A 203 -11.21 -14.59 -0.27
N THR A 204 -11.46 -14.13 -1.49
CA THR A 204 -10.88 -14.73 -2.70
C THR A 204 -9.52 -14.14 -3.04
N TYR A 205 -9.15 -13.00 -2.42
CA TYR A 205 -7.88 -12.34 -2.68
C TYR A 205 -6.70 -13.25 -2.32
N SER A 206 -5.82 -13.43 -3.30
CA SER A 206 -4.55 -14.12 -3.16
C SER A 206 -3.46 -13.36 -3.89
N SER A 207 -2.21 -13.57 -3.49
CA SER A 207 -1.07 -12.87 -4.08
C SER A 207 0.20 -13.72 -3.94
N PRO A 208 1.00 -13.84 -5.01
CA PRO A 208 2.32 -14.49 -4.92
C PRO A 208 3.30 -13.70 -4.05
N PHE A 209 2.99 -12.43 -3.72
CA PHE A 209 3.83 -11.58 -2.90
C PHE A 209 3.59 -11.76 -1.40
N LEU A 210 2.62 -12.58 -0.99
CA LEU A 210 2.36 -12.85 0.43
C LEU A 210 3.14 -14.06 1.00
N THR A 211 4.08 -14.63 0.24
CA THR A 211 4.91 -15.74 0.70
C THR A 211 5.94 -15.27 1.74
N GLU A 212 5.73 -15.61 3.02
CA GLU A 212 6.60 -15.16 4.12
C GLU A 212 8.04 -15.68 3.99
N ALA A 213 8.24 -16.96 3.64
CA ALA A 213 9.57 -17.56 3.55
C ALA A 213 10.50 -16.79 2.61
N SER A 214 10.02 -16.47 1.39
CA SER A 214 10.81 -15.70 0.41
C SER A 214 11.09 -14.27 0.87
N ALA A 215 10.19 -13.65 1.65
CA ALA A 215 10.40 -12.31 2.18
C ALA A 215 11.45 -12.33 3.30
N ILE A 216 11.45 -13.36 4.15
CA ILE A 216 12.43 -13.56 5.22
C ILE A 216 13.82 -13.76 4.62
N ASP A 217 13.96 -14.58 3.58
CA ASP A 217 15.26 -14.77 2.90
C ASP A 217 15.74 -13.49 2.20
N SER A 218 14.84 -12.75 1.56
CA SER A 218 15.15 -11.44 0.95
C SER A 218 15.64 -10.42 2.01
N PHE A 219 14.94 -10.34 3.14
CA PHE A 219 15.33 -9.51 4.27
C PHE A 219 16.69 -9.91 4.85
N ALA A 220 16.89 -11.21 5.09
CA ALA A 220 18.13 -11.74 5.65
C ALA A 220 19.32 -11.41 4.74
N THR A 221 19.17 -11.57 3.42
CA THR A 221 20.21 -11.22 2.44
C THR A 221 20.64 -9.76 2.57
N GLN A 222 19.70 -8.84 2.77
CA GLN A 222 20.03 -7.42 2.92
C GLN A 222 20.74 -7.10 4.24
N ILE A 223 20.23 -7.62 5.36
CA ILE A 223 20.82 -7.35 6.68
C ILE A 223 22.20 -8.00 6.82
N PHE A 224 22.33 -9.26 6.42
CA PHE A 224 23.58 -10.00 6.64
C PHE A 224 24.66 -9.65 5.63
N ALA A 225 24.31 -9.20 4.41
CA ALA A 225 25.28 -8.61 3.49
C ALA A 225 25.90 -7.31 4.04
N LEU A 226 25.10 -6.47 4.72
CA LEU A 226 25.56 -5.22 5.34
C LEU A 226 26.43 -5.46 6.59
N SER A 227 26.31 -6.62 7.25
CA SER A 227 27.14 -6.99 8.40
C SER A 227 28.50 -7.60 8.04
N ALA A 228 28.71 -7.91 6.75
CA ALA A 228 29.93 -8.51 6.22
C ALA A 228 30.80 -7.50 5.44
N SER A 229 30.38 -6.23 5.39
CA SER A 229 31.05 -5.09 4.73
C SER A 229 31.41 -4.02 5.75
#